data_AF-A0AA47NSE7-F1
#
_entry.id   AF-A0AA47NSE7-F1
#
_cell.length_a   1.000
_cell.length_b   1.000
_cell.length_c   1.000
_cell.angle_alpha   90.00
_cell.angle_beta   90.00
_cell.angle_gamma   90.00
#
_symmetry.space_group_name_H-M   'P 1'
#
loop_
_entity.id
_entity.type
_entity.pdbx_description
1 polymer ?
#
loop_
_entity_poly.entity_id
_entity_poly.type
_entity_poly.pdbx_seq_one_letter_code
_entity_poly.pdbx_strand_id
1 'polypeptide(L)'
;MGTHLSRRYITERDTEPDPAKKYDFDPLYGFPERKEREMVATQEQMNLARLPLEQRDYCAHYLLKVMKCKRDNWPNLLACSHEKHDWDYCEHQDYVMRMKEYERERRLQLRKKRIEGQAEAA
;
A
#
# COMPACT_ATOMS: atom_id res chain seq x y z
N MET A 1 -1.81 12.11 -15.91
CA MET A 1 -2.24 13.02 -14.83
C MET A 1 -3.66 12.64 -14.45
N GLY A 2 -3.87 12.05 -13.26
CA GLY A 2 -5.20 11.58 -12.86
C GLY A 2 -6.14 12.73 -12.45
N THR A 3 -7.46 12.47 -12.45
CA THR A 3 -8.50 13.44 -12.06
C THR A 3 -8.42 13.90 -10.61
N HIS A 4 -7.70 13.18 -9.75
CA HIS A 4 -7.42 13.63 -8.37
C HIS A 4 -6.56 14.90 -8.36
N LEU A 5 -5.63 15.09 -9.30
CA LEU A 5 -4.79 16.30 -9.30
C LEU A 5 -5.60 17.56 -9.60
N SER A 6 -6.53 17.49 -10.56
CA SER A 6 -7.41 18.63 -10.85
C SER A 6 -8.32 18.94 -9.68
N ARG A 7 -8.79 17.93 -8.96
CA ARG A 7 -9.58 18.12 -7.74
C ARG A 7 -8.76 18.80 -6.64
N ARG A 8 -7.57 18.30 -6.35
CA ARG A 8 -6.68 18.85 -5.31
C ARG A 8 -6.31 20.30 -5.54
N TYR A 9 -6.02 20.67 -6.78
CA TYR A 9 -5.49 22.00 -7.08
C TYR A 9 -6.56 23.01 -7.49
N ILE A 10 -7.68 22.58 -8.08
CA ILE A 10 -8.67 23.48 -8.69
C ILE A 10 -9.99 23.47 -7.90
N THR A 11 -10.62 22.30 -7.72
CA THR A 11 -12.03 22.27 -7.28
C THR A 11 -12.20 22.10 -5.78
N GLU A 12 -11.51 21.15 -5.15
CA GLU A 12 -11.77 20.74 -3.77
C GLU A 12 -10.47 20.59 -2.97
N ARG A 13 -9.88 21.71 -2.53
CA ARG A 13 -8.58 21.71 -1.84
C ARG A 13 -8.62 21.06 -0.46
N ASP A 14 -9.73 21.19 0.29
CA ASP A 14 -9.80 20.69 1.67
C ASP A 14 -10.46 19.30 1.82
N THR A 15 -10.92 18.65 0.74
CA THR A 15 -11.45 17.27 0.79
C THR A 15 -10.44 16.20 0.40
N GLU A 16 -9.31 16.61 -0.18
CA GLU A 16 -8.33 15.67 -0.71
C GLU A 16 -7.14 15.49 0.24
N PRO A 17 -6.76 14.24 0.54
CA PRO A 17 -5.65 13.98 1.44
C PRO A 17 -4.31 14.32 0.80
N ASP A 18 -3.43 14.95 1.58
CA ASP A 18 -2.08 15.30 1.17
C ASP A 18 -1.15 14.07 1.27
N PRO A 19 -0.54 13.59 0.16
CA PRO A 19 0.30 12.38 0.20
C PRO A 19 1.56 12.49 1.07
N ALA A 20 2.01 13.71 1.37
CA ALA A 20 3.19 13.97 2.18
C ALA A 20 2.88 14.04 3.68
N LYS A 21 1.62 14.27 4.06
CA LYS A 21 1.19 14.30 5.46
C LYS A 21 0.85 12.88 5.90
N LYS A 22 0.93 12.65 7.20
CA LYS A 22 0.44 11.40 7.80
C LYS A 22 -1.09 11.39 7.78
N TYR A 23 -1.65 10.21 8.03
CA TYR A 23 -3.09 10.02 8.15
C TYR A 23 -3.69 10.92 9.25
N ASP A 24 -4.82 11.56 8.95
CA ASP A 24 -5.53 12.44 9.90
C ASP A 24 -6.47 11.65 10.83
N PHE A 25 -6.97 10.50 10.38
CA PHE A 25 -7.99 9.71 11.09
C PHE A 25 -7.39 8.44 11.71
N ASP A 26 -7.86 8.09 12.90
CA ASP A 26 -7.49 6.86 13.59
C ASP A 26 -7.72 5.62 12.69
N PRO A 27 -6.72 4.73 12.53
CA PRO A 27 -6.87 3.43 11.87
C PRO A 27 -8.06 2.57 12.33
N LEU A 28 -8.51 2.71 13.58
CA LEU A 28 -9.64 1.96 14.16
C LEU A 28 -11.01 2.61 13.88
N TYR A 29 -11.05 3.87 13.45
CA TYR A 29 -12.30 4.57 13.20
C TYR A 29 -13.12 3.90 12.08
N GLY A 30 -14.29 3.35 12.45
CA GLY A 30 -15.19 2.65 11.53
C GLY A 30 -14.93 1.15 11.38
N PHE A 31 -13.96 0.58 12.11
CA PHE A 31 -13.71 -0.86 12.15
C PHE A 31 -13.90 -1.38 13.58
N PRO A 32 -14.78 -2.39 13.81
CA PRO A 32 -14.94 -2.96 15.14
C PRO A 32 -13.68 -3.72 15.58
N GLU A 33 -13.03 -4.45 14.67
CA GLU A 33 -11.72 -5.09 14.88
C GLU A 33 -10.92 -5.06 13.57
N ARG A 34 -9.70 -4.50 13.60
CA ARG A 34 -8.78 -4.46 12.45
C ARG A 34 -7.61 -5.40 12.69
N LYS A 35 -7.44 -6.40 11.83
CA LYS A 35 -6.29 -7.30 11.88
C LYS A 35 -5.04 -6.60 11.34
N GLU A 36 -3.92 -6.82 12.01
CA GLU A 36 -2.61 -6.35 11.57
C GLU A 36 -2.10 -7.18 10.39
N ARG A 37 -1.16 -6.61 9.62
CA ARG A 37 -0.54 -7.33 8.51
C ARG A 37 0.55 -8.25 9.06
N GLU A 38 0.52 -9.51 8.66
CA GLU A 38 1.50 -10.50 9.10
C GLU A 38 2.75 -10.46 8.22
N MET A 39 3.92 -10.29 8.83
CA MET A 39 5.22 -10.41 8.14
C MET A 39 5.65 -11.86 8.13
N VAL A 40 5.69 -12.48 6.94
CA VAL A 40 6.08 -13.89 6.79
C VAL A 40 7.60 -14.06 6.78
N ALA A 41 8.35 -13.12 6.20
CA ALA A 41 9.81 -13.18 6.14
C ALA A 41 10.45 -12.70 7.46
N THR A 42 11.39 -13.49 7.99
CA THR A 42 12.15 -13.07 9.18
C THR A 42 13.19 -11.99 8.81
N GLN A 43 13.51 -11.12 9.76
CA GLN A 43 14.48 -10.04 9.54
C GLN A 43 15.88 -10.57 9.24
N GLU A 44 16.27 -11.68 9.87
CA GLU A 44 17.54 -12.34 9.64
C GLU A 44 17.66 -12.87 8.20
N GLN A 45 16.60 -13.50 7.67
CA GLN A 45 16.58 -13.98 6.28
C GLN A 45 16.76 -12.85 5.27
N MET A 46 16.12 -11.70 5.49
CA MET A 46 16.26 -10.53 4.61
C MET A 46 17.67 -9.92 4.67
N ASN A 47 18.30 -9.93 5.85
CA ASN A 47 19.67 -9.47 6.03
C ASN A 47 20.68 -10.40 5.35
N LEU A 48 20.52 -11.72 5.49
CA LEU A 48 21.37 -12.72 4.83
C LEU A 48 21.27 -12.64 3.30
N ALA A 49 20.08 -12.38 2.77
CA ALA A 49 19.85 -12.16 1.34
C ALA A 49 20.36 -10.79 0.85
N ARG A 50 20.80 -9.90 1.75
CA ARG A 50 21.26 -8.54 1.46
C ARG A 50 20.27 -7.75 0.61
N LEU A 51 19.00 -7.78 0.99
CA LEU A 51 17.95 -7.02 0.30
C LEU A 51 18.12 -5.51 0.51
N PRO A 52 17.89 -4.68 -0.53
CA PRO A 52 17.84 -3.22 -0.38
C PRO A 52 16.65 -2.85 0.50
N LEU A 53 16.74 -1.71 1.19
CA LEU A 53 15.71 -1.29 2.16
C LEU A 53 14.32 -1.12 1.53
N GLU A 54 14.28 -0.69 0.26
CA GLU A 54 13.03 -0.50 -0.50
C GLU A 54 12.29 -1.81 -0.80
N GLN A 55 12.98 -2.95 -0.78
CA GLN A 55 12.39 -4.27 -1.09
C GLN A 55 12.10 -5.08 0.18
N ARG A 56 12.22 -4.48 1.37
CA ARG A 56 11.97 -5.13 2.67
C ARG A 56 10.52 -4.92 3.11
N ASP A 57 9.60 -5.20 2.21
CA ASP A 57 8.16 -5.07 2.43
C ASP A 57 7.54 -6.38 2.93
N TYR A 58 6.22 -6.36 3.24
CA TYR A 58 5.45 -7.56 3.59
C TYR A 58 5.58 -8.67 2.53
N CYS A 59 5.80 -8.28 1.28
CA CYS A 59 5.95 -9.16 0.13
C CYS A 59 7.34 -9.81 -0.03
N ALA A 60 8.33 -9.47 0.80
CA ALA A 60 9.74 -9.88 0.63
C ALA A 60 9.95 -11.42 0.58
N HIS A 61 9.03 -12.20 1.15
CA HIS A 61 9.09 -13.66 1.13
C HIS A 61 8.99 -14.25 -0.29
N TYR A 62 8.26 -13.63 -1.21
CA TYR A 62 8.23 -14.05 -2.62
C TYR A 62 9.52 -13.69 -3.34
N LEU A 63 10.08 -12.52 -3.05
CA LEU A 63 11.35 -12.08 -3.64
C LEU A 63 12.51 -13.01 -3.26
N LEU A 64 12.53 -13.53 -2.03
CA LEU A 64 13.49 -14.56 -1.62
C LEU A 64 13.37 -15.85 -2.46
N LYS A 65 12.14 -16.28 -2.80
CA LYS A 65 11.90 -17.44 -3.67
C LYS A 65 12.46 -17.18 -5.08
N VAL A 66 12.12 -16.03 -5.67
CA VAL A 66 12.62 -15.63 -6.99
C VAL A 66 14.15 -15.62 -7.03
N MET A 67 14.81 -15.10 -5.99
CA MET A 67 16.28 -15.11 -5.91
C MET A 67 16.84 -16.52 -5.81
N LYS A 68 16.19 -17.41 -5.07
CA LYS A 68 16.58 -18.82 -4.95
C LYS A 68 16.44 -19.54 -6.30
N CYS A 69 15.29 -19.44 -6.96
CA CYS A 69 15.04 -20.06 -8.25
C CYS A 69 15.98 -19.55 -9.36
N LYS A 70 16.31 -18.25 -9.36
CA LYS A 70 17.33 -17.70 -10.28
C LYS A 70 18.71 -18.30 -10.06
N ARG A 71 19.08 -18.61 -8.81
CA ARG A 71 20.36 -19.23 -8.47
C ARG A 71 20.38 -20.70 -8.87
N ASP A 72 19.30 -21.43 -8.63
CA ASP A 72 19.21 -22.87 -8.86
C ASP A 72 19.11 -23.20 -10.36
N ASN A 73 18.45 -22.36 -11.16
CA ASN A 73 18.17 -22.61 -12.58
C ASN A 73 19.16 -21.93 -13.56
N TRP A 74 20.30 -21.42 -13.10
CA TRP A 74 21.31 -20.85 -14.01
C TRP A 74 21.88 -21.95 -14.92
N PRO A 75 21.87 -21.85 -16.27
CA PRO A 75 21.75 -20.66 -17.15
C PRO A 75 20.35 -20.38 -17.75
N ASN A 76 19.32 -21.14 -17.40
CA ASN A 76 17.97 -21.02 -17.96
C ASN A 76 17.21 -19.83 -17.35
N LEU A 77 17.31 -18.67 -18.00
CA LEU A 77 16.72 -17.41 -17.50
C LEU A 77 15.17 -17.37 -17.48
N LEU A 78 14.51 -18.22 -18.29
CA LEU A 78 13.05 -18.21 -18.48
C LEU A 78 12.29 -19.15 -17.55
N ALA A 79 12.98 -20.04 -16.84
CA ALA A 79 12.33 -21.07 -16.01
C ALA A 79 11.55 -20.49 -14.80
N CYS A 80 11.84 -19.24 -14.41
CA CYS A 80 11.37 -18.65 -13.17
C CYS A 80 10.21 -17.63 -13.35
N SER A 81 9.31 -17.86 -14.32
CA SER A 81 8.20 -16.93 -14.60
C SER A 81 7.11 -16.95 -13.52
N HIS A 82 6.77 -18.12 -13.01
CA HIS A 82 5.72 -18.28 -12.01
C HIS A 82 6.04 -17.56 -10.69
N GLU A 83 7.24 -17.76 -10.16
CA GLU A 83 7.63 -17.13 -8.90
C GLU A 83 7.74 -15.61 -9.02
N LYS A 84 8.15 -15.10 -10.19
CA LYS A 84 8.13 -13.66 -10.48
C LYS A 84 6.71 -13.12 -10.49
N HIS A 85 5.80 -13.81 -11.17
CA HIS A 85 4.40 -13.41 -11.21
C HIS A 85 3.77 -13.41 -9.81
N ASP A 86 4.11 -14.38 -8.95
CA ASP A 86 3.63 -14.40 -7.56
C ASP A 86 4.12 -13.19 -6.75
N TRP A 87 5.37 -12.79 -6.95
CA TRP A 87 5.92 -11.56 -6.35
C TRP A 87 5.21 -10.31 -6.88
N ASP A 88 5.10 -10.15 -8.20
CA ASP A 88 4.44 -9.01 -8.85
C ASP A 88 2.96 -8.89 -8.41
N TYR A 89 2.28 -10.03 -8.28
CA TYR A 89 0.89 -10.09 -7.83
C TYR A 89 0.74 -9.61 -6.39
N CYS A 90 1.66 -10.01 -5.51
CA CYS A 90 1.67 -9.59 -4.13
C CYS A 90 2.01 -8.10 -3.97
N GLU A 91 2.95 -7.56 -4.76
CA GLU A 91 3.19 -6.10 -4.81
C GLU A 91 1.95 -5.33 -5.31
N HIS A 92 1.24 -5.89 -6.30
CA HIS A 92 -0.02 -5.31 -6.77
C HIS A 92 -1.08 -5.32 -5.66
N GLN A 93 -1.20 -6.39 -4.87
CA GLN A 93 -2.11 -6.42 -3.72
C GLN A 93 -1.75 -5.34 -2.67
N ASP A 94 -0.46 -5.16 -2.37
CA ASP A 94 0.00 -4.11 -1.47
C ASP A 94 -0.31 -2.70 -2.01
N TYR A 95 -0.16 -2.49 -3.33
CA TYR A 95 -0.57 -1.25 -3.98
C TYR A 95 -2.08 -1.00 -3.87
N VAL A 96 -2.90 -2.03 -4.11
CA VAL A 96 -4.36 -1.95 -3.93
C VAL A 96 -4.73 -1.57 -2.49
N MET A 97 -4.00 -2.10 -1.50
CA MET A 97 -4.23 -1.72 -0.10
C MET A 97 -3.93 -0.25 0.17
N ARG A 98 -2.83 0.29 -0.38
CA ARG A 98 -2.50 1.72 -0.28
C ARG A 98 -3.55 2.61 -0.96
N MET A 99 -4.09 2.17 -2.09
CA MET A 99 -5.19 2.87 -2.76
C MET A 99 -6.47 2.89 -1.91
N LYS A 100 -6.79 1.80 -1.21
CA LYS A 100 -7.93 1.75 -0.27
C LYS A 100 -7.74 2.71 0.90
N GLU A 101 -6.52 2.83 1.42
CA GLU A 101 -6.19 3.78 2.50
C GLU A 101 -6.38 5.24 2.04
N TYR A 102 -5.90 5.58 0.83
CA TYR A 102 -6.11 6.89 0.22
C TYR A 102 -7.60 7.23 0.02
N GLU A 103 -8.38 6.30 -0.53
CA GLU A 103 -9.82 6.51 -0.71
C GLU A 103 -10.57 6.62 0.62
N ARG A 104 -10.15 5.87 1.64
CA ARG A 104 -10.73 5.93 2.98
C ARG A 104 -10.60 7.34 3.54
N GLU A 105 -9.41 7.93 3.52
CA GLU A 105 -9.18 9.28 4.03
C GLU A 105 -10.01 10.32 3.29
N ARG A 106 -10.01 10.27 1.95
CA ARG A 106 -10.84 11.16 1.13
C ARG A 106 -12.32 11.09 1.52
N ARG A 107 -12.87 9.88 1.71
CA ARG A 107 -14.29 9.69 2.09
C ARG A 107 -14.57 10.18 3.51
N LEU A 108 -13.61 10.04 4.43
CA LEU A 108 -13.74 10.55 5.80
C LEU A 108 -13.70 12.08 5.84
N GLN A 109 -12.81 12.73 5.08
CA GLN A 109 -12.79 14.19 4.94
C GLN A 109 -14.09 14.71 4.33
N LEU A 110 -14.60 14.07 3.27
CA LEU A 110 -15.92 14.40 2.69
C LEU A 110 -17.07 14.22 3.68
N ARG A 111 -17.00 13.22 4.57
CA ARG A 111 -18.00 13.05 5.63
C ARG A 111 -17.90 14.15 6.68
N LYS A 112 -16.68 14.52 7.09
CA LYS A 112 -16.43 15.61 8.04
C LYS A 112 -17.01 16.93 7.53
N LYS A 113 -16.70 17.31 6.28
CA LYS A 113 -17.27 18.51 5.65
C LYS A 113 -18.80 18.53 5.62
N ARG A 114 -19.43 17.37 5.34
CA ARG A 114 -20.90 17.27 5.33
C ARG A 114 -21.50 17.48 6.71
N ILE A 115 -20.86 16.98 7.76
CA ILE A 115 -21.33 17.16 9.15
C ILE A 115 -21.14 18.62 9.58
N GLU A 116 -20.01 19.24 9.26
CA GLU A 116 -19.74 20.65 9.54
C GLU A 116 -20.76 21.57 8.85
N GLY A 117 -21.04 21.34 7.56
CA GLY A 117 -22.06 22.12 6.84
C GLY A 117 -23.49 21.90 7.37
N GLN A 118 -23.80 20.72 7.94
CA GLN A 118 -25.08 20.49 8.61
C GLN A 118 -25.16 21.21 9.96
N ALA A 119 -24.06 21.27 10.71
CA ALA A 119 -23.99 21.97 11.98
C ALA A 119 -24.03 23.50 11.81
N GLU A 120 -23.47 24.03 10.72
CA GLU A 120 -23.56 25.46 10.38
C GLU A 120 -24.95 25.89 9.90
N ALA A 121 -25.72 24.96 9.34
CA ALA A 121 -27.07 25.22 8.84
C ALA A 121 -28.17 25.06 9.90
N ALA A 122 -27.84 24.50 11.07
CA ALA A 122 -28.75 24.29 12.21
C ALA A 122 -28.61 25.43 13.23
#